data_AF-A0AA88TMQ1-F1
#
_entry.id   AF-A0AA88TMQ1-F1
#
_cell.length_a   1.000
_cell.length_b   1.000
_cell.length_c   1.000
_cell.angle_alpha   90.00
_cell.angle_beta   90.00
_cell.angle_gamma   90.00
#
_symmetry.space_group_name_H-M   'P 1'
#
loop_
_entity.id
_entity.type
_entity.pdbx_description
1 polymer ?
#
loop_
_entity_poly.entity_id
_entity_poly.type
_entity_poly.pdbx_seq_one_letter_code
_entity_poly.pdbx_strand_id
1 'polypeptide(L)' 'MESNETSVQYNRWNEDNLNMQVPHSQSSMTGLYNRLCTGRLGIVMKVATSLTVVVVIYIAGYITGYYVHRC' A
#
# COMPACT_ATOMS: atom_id res chain seq x y z
N MET A 1 -56.16 31.63 -20.99
CA MET A 1 -55.48 31.66 -19.68
C MET A 1 -54.08 31.12 -19.90
N GLU A 2 -53.07 31.92 -19.60
CA GLU A 2 -51.65 31.60 -19.77
C GLU A 2 -51.23 30.66 -18.63
N SER A 3 -50.83 29.44 -18.95
CA SER A 3 -50.44 28.44 -17.94
C SER A 3 -49.00 28.71 -17.51
N ASN A 4 -48.88 29.52 -16.46
CA ASN A 4 -47.65 29.87 -15.74
C ASN A 4 -46.80 28.62 -15.43
N GLU A 5 -45.68 28.51 -16.14
CA GLU A 5 -44.68 27.46 -16.03
C GLU A 5 -43.83 27.62 -14.77
N THR A 6 -44.39 27.18 -13.64
CA THR A 6 -43.64 26.96 -12.41
C THR A 6 -43.03 25.55 -12.41
N SER A 7 -42.04 25.32 -13.28
CA SER A 7 -41.23 24.11 -13.22
C SER A 7 -40.30 24.20 -12.01
N VAL A 8 -40.79 23.79 -10.85
CA VAL A 8 -39.96 23.50 -9.68
C VAL A 8 -39.08 22.31 -10.05
N GLN A 9 -37.86 22.59 -10.52
CA GLN A 9 -36.86 21.55 -10.70
C GLN A 9 -36.46 21.03 -9.33
N TYR A 10 -37.08 19.93 -8.92
CA TYR A 10 -36.48 19.06 -7.94
C TYR A 10 -35.19 18.54 -8.57
N ASN A 11 -34.05 18.84 -7.94
CA ASN A 11 -32.80 18.15 -8.19
C ASN A 11 -33.04 16.67 -7.87
N ARG A 12 -33.52 15.93 -8.86
CA ARG A 12 -33.66 14.48 -8.80
C ARG A 12 -32.26 13.98 -8.56
N TRP A 13 -32.10 13.20 -7.49
CA TRP A 13 -30.88 12.47 -7.19
C TRP A 13 -30.43 11.76 -8.47
N ASN A 14 -29.41 12.31 -9.12
CA ASN A 14 -28.91 11.85 -10.39
C ASN A 14 -27.66 11.04 -10.08
N GLU A 15 -27.65 9.77 -10.47
CA GLU A 15 -26.53 8.86 -10.21
C GLU A 15 -25.22 9.39 -10.82
N ASP A 16 -25.29 10.26 -11.82
CA ASP A 16 -24.12 10.90 -12.45
C ASP A 16 -23.49 11.99 -11.57
N ASN A 17 -24.19 12.50 -10.55
CA ASN A 17 -23.68 13.47 -9.58
C ASN A 17 -22.94 12.81 -8.40
N LEU A 18 -22.98 11.47 -8.31
CA LEU A 18 -22.19 10.67 -7.36
C LEU A 18 -20.75 10.44 -7.81
N ASN A 19 -20.22 11.27 -8.72
CA ASN A 19 -18.78 11.37 -8.89
C ASN A 19 -18.20 12.11 -7.67
N MET A 20 -18.28 11.47 -6.51
CA MET A 20 -17.41 11.76 -5.39
C MET A 20 -16.01 11.43 -5.87
N GLN A 21 -15.39 12.41 -6.53
CA GLN A 21 -13.95 12.55 -6.63
C GLN A 21 -13.44 12.81 -5.21
N VAL A 22 -13.57 11.80 -4.34
CA VAL A 22 -12.70 11.70 -3.19
C VAL A 22 -11.32 11.64 -3.81
N PRO A 23 -10.41 12.59 -3.51
CA PRO A 23 -9.06 12.53 -4.03
C PRO A 23 -8.53 11.14 -3.67
N HIS A 24 -8.31 10.37 -4.72
CA HIS A 24 -7.82 9.01 -4.75
C HIS A 24 -6.36 8.95 -4.31
N SER A 25 -6.03 9.67 -3.24
CA SER A 25 -4.71 9.74 -2.63
C SER A 25 -4.31 8.42 -1.96
N GLN A 26 -5.14 7.38 -2.05
CA GLN A 26 -4.89 6.05 -1.49
C GLN A 26 -4.81 4.91 -2.52
N SER A 27 -4.72 5.16 -3.83
CA SER A 27 -4.73 4.04 -4.78
C SER A 27 -3.41 3.74 -5.47
N SER A 28 -2.55 4.73 -5.70
CA SER A 28 -1.26 4.46 -6.33
C SER A 28 -0.34 3.70 -5.37
N MET A 29 -0.20 4.18 -4.14
CA MET A 29 0.65 3.52 -3.14
C MET A 29 0.11 2.16 -2.73
N THR A 30 -1.18 2.03 -2.46
CA THR A 30 -1.77 0.74 -2.03
C THR A 30 -1.76 -0.29 -3.15
N GLY A 31 -1.98 0.15 -4.41
CA GLY A 31 -1.87 -0.71 -5.60
C GLY A 31 -0.43 -1.16 -5.85
N LEU A 32 0.56 -0.26 -5.70
CA LEU A 32 1.98 -0.60 -5.78
C LEU A 32 2.40 -1.54 -4.65
N TYR A 33 1.95 -1.29 -3.42
CA TYR A 33 2.26 -2.12 -2.25
C TYR A 33 1.71 -3.53 -2.42
N ASN A 34 0.45 -3.69 -2.85
CA ASN A 34 -0.12 -5.01 -3.13
C ASN A 34 0.58 -5.71 -4.30
N ARG A 35 1.02 -4.97 -5.32
CA ARG A 35 1.75 -5.57 -6.45
C ARG A 35 3.16 -6.01 -6.07
N LEU A 36 3.80 -5.29 -5.15
CA LEU A 36 5.12 -5.61 -4.60
C LEU A 36 5.06 -6.76 -3.58
N CYS A 37 4.06 -6.77 -2.70
CA CYS A 37 3.93 -7.75 -1.61
C CYS A 37 3.23 -9.06 -2.01
N THR A 38 2.32 -9.04 -2.98
CA THR A 38 1.50 -10.22 -3.34
C THR A 38 2.03 -10.94 -4.60
N GLY A 39 3.02 -10.38 -5.30
CA GLY A 39 3.64 -10.96 -6.49
C GLY A 39 4.96 -11.71 -6.23
N ARG A 40 5.65 -12.11 -7.32
CA ARG A 40 7.00 -12.72 -7.27
C ARG A 40 8.02 -11.87 -6.50
N LEU A 41 7.84 -10.56 -6.49
CA LEU A 41 8.67 -9.60 -5.73
C LEU A 41 8.57 -9.82 -4.22
N GLY A 42 7.41 -10.20 -3.68
CA GLY A 42 7.23 -10.49 -2.25
C GLY A 42 7.99 -11.74 -1.82
N ILE A 43 8.05 -12.76 -2.69
CA ILE A 43 8.83 -13.98 -2.45
C ILE A 43 10.33 -13.65 -2.48
N VAL A 44 10.78 -12.93 -3.51
CA VAL A 44 12.18 -12.50 -3.62
C VAL A 44 12.59 -11.64 -2.41
N MET A 45 11.73 -10.72 -1.97
CA MET A 45 11.98 -9.88 -0.80
C MET A 45 12.07 -10.73 0.49
N LYS A 46 11.17 -11.70 0.68
CA LYS A 46 11.26 -12.63 1.82
C LYS A 46 12.57 -13.42 1.84
N VAL A 47 12.99 -13.94 0.69
CA VAL A 47 14.25 -14.71 0.55
C VAL A 47 15.45 -13.81 0.84
N ALA A 48 15.48 -12.61 0.27
CA ALA A 48 16.56 -11.64 0.49
C ALA A 48 16.64 -11.22 1.96
N THR A 49 15.51 -10.92 2.60
CA THR A 49 15.46 -10.58 4.03
C THR A 49 15.94 -11.76 4.87
N SER A 50 15.49 -12.98 4.59
CA SER A 50 15.91 -14.17 5.33
C SER A 50 17.42 -14.42 5.21
N LEU A 51 17.97 -14.29 4.00
CA LEU A 51 19.41 -14.44 3.78
C LEU A 51 20.21 -13.39 4.54
N THR A 52 19.73 -12.13 4.52
CA THR A 52 20.37 -11.03 5.23
C THR A 52 20.43 -11.28 6.74
N VAL A 53 19.32 -11.73 7.33
CA VAL A 53 19.28 -12.05 8.77
C VAL A 53 20.28 -13.14 9.15
N VAL A 54 20.40 -14.20 8.33
CA VAL A 54 21.37 -15.28 8.56
C VAL A 54 22.80 -14.74 8.56
N VAL A 55 23.15 -13.88 7.58
CA VAL A 55 24.49 -13.27 7.51
C VAL A 55 24.78 -12.41 8.73
N VAL A 56 23.80 -11.61 9.18
CA VAL A 56 23.95 -10.77 10.38
C VAL A 56 24.21 -11.62 11.62
N ILE A 57 23.44 -12.68 11.83
CA ILE A 57 23.63 -13.59 12.98
C ILE A 57 25.01 -14.26 12.93
N TYR A 58 25.43 -14.70 11.73
CA TYR A 58 26.76 -15.30 11.54
C TYR A 58 27.89 -14.34 11.93
N ILE A 59 27.82 -13.08 11.44
CA ILE A 59 28.82 -12.06 11.78
C ILE A 59 28.81 -11.75 13.28
N ALA A 60 27.63 -11.60 13.88
CA ALA A 60 27.51 -11.36 15.32
C ALA A 60 28.11 -12.50 16.15
N GLY A 61 27.86 -13.75 15.75
CA GLY A 61 28.46 -14.94 16.38
C GLY A 61 29.97 -14.99 16.21
N TYR A 62 30.48 -14.68 15.01
CA TYR A 62 31.92 -14.62 14.74
C TYR A 62 32.62 -13.57 15.62
N ILE A 63 32.04 -12.37 15.69
CA ILE A 63 32.54 -11.28 16.53
C ILE A 63 32.53 -11.71 18.01
N THR A 64 31.40 -12.23 18.49
CA THR A 64 31.26 -12.66 19.90
C THR A 64 32.25 -13.76 20.25
N GLY A 65 32.37 -14.80 19.40
CA GLY A 65 33.34 -15.87 19.58
C GLY A 65 34.77 -15.36 19.54
N TYR A 66 35.09 -14.44 18.62
CA TYR A 66 36.40 -13.80 18.57
C TYR A 66 36.73 -13.07 19.87
N TYR A 67 35.79 -12.27 20.41
CA TYR A 67 36.01 -11.55 21.66
C TYR A 67 36.12 -12.47 22.87
N VAL A 68 35.29 -13.52 22.95
CA VAL A 68 35.35 -14.51 24.05
C VAL A 68 36.66 -15.30 24.02
N HIS A 69 37.16 -15.66 22.84
CA HIS A 69 38.39 -16.44 22.68
C HIS A 69 39.68 -15.60 22.80
N ARG A 70 39.54 -14.27 22.81
CA ARG A 70 40.65 -13.31 23.01
C ARG A 70 40.76 -12.81 24.46
N CYS A 71 39.76 -13.07 25.30
CA CYS A 71 39.83 -12.93 26.75
C CYS A 71 40.43 -14.21 27.36
#